data_AF-A0ABD1QWV3-F1
#
_entry.id   AF-A0ABD1QWV3-F1
#
_cell.length_a   1.000
_cell.length_b   1.000
_cell.length_c   1.000
_cell.angle_alpha   90.00
_cell.angle_beta   90.00
_cell.angle_gamma   90.00
#
_symmetry.space_group_name_H-M   'P 1'
#
loop_
_entity.id
_entity.type
_entity.pdbx_description
1 polymer ?
#
loop_
_entity_poly.entity_id
_entity_poly.type
_entity_poly.pdbx_seq_one_letter_code
_entity_poly.pdbx_strand_id
1 'polypeptide(L)'
;MTMAVVGILGHYSETLMIFFLPQILNFLLSLPQLAGIVPCPRHRLPRFDPQTGLLTGTNDGTLVNLFLRQFGRKSEKTLCILLLIFQAICCGFCFLLRWILTGLVQMTDQCRCQRKSC
;
A
#
# COMPACT_ATOMS: atom_id res chain seq x y z
N MET A 1 7.47 -0.77 13.88
CA MET A 1 8.06 0.23 14.79
C MET A 1 9.28 0.90 14.19
N THR A 2 10.29 0.16 13.71
CA THR A 2 11.52 0.73 13.13
C THR A 2 11.27 1.79 12.05
N MET A 3 10.43 1.49 11.06
CA MET A 3 10.14 2.43 9.95
C MET A 3 9.47 3.74 10.43
N ALA A 4 8.64 3.67 11.47
CA ALA A 4 7.98 4.85 12.04
C ALA A 4 8.99 5.74 12.80
N VAL A 5 9.87 5.13 13.62
CA VAL A 5 10.93 5.86 14.36
C VAL A 5 11.85 6.59 13.39
N VAL A 6 12.31 5.90 12.35
CA VAL A 6 13.25 6.44 11.36
C VAL A 6 12.60 7.55 10.52
N GLY A 7 11.31 7.43 10.19
CA GLY A 7 10.55 8.49 9.51
C GLY A 7 10.29 9.74 10.36
N ILE A 8 10.03 9.58 11.67
CA ILE A 8 9.81 10.70 12.60
C ILE A 8 11.13 11.43 12.87
N LEU A 9 12.18 10.70 13.26
CA LEU A 9 13.50 11.29 13.57
C LEU A 9 14.14 11.96 12.34
N GLY A 10 13.88 11.44 11.15
CA GLY A 10 14.40 12.02 9.91
C GLY A 10 13.53 13.13 9.30
N HIS A 11 12.40 13.50 9.90
CA HIS A 11 11.47 14.50 9.36
C HIS A 11 10.98 14.22 7.92
N TYR A 12 10.84 12.94 7.54
CA TYR A 12 10.33 12.53 6.22
C TYR A 12 9.13 11.58 6.33
N SER A 13 8.38 11.67 7.44
CA SER A 13 7.20 10.84 7.71
C SER A 13 6.15 10.89 6.60
N GLU A 14 5.99 12.03 5.92
CA GLU A 14 5.06 12.19 4.79
C GLU A 14 5.48 11.33 3.59
N THR A 15 6.77 11.37 3.24
CA THR A 15 7.32 10.53 2.15
C THR A 15 7.27 9.05 2.52
N LEU A 16 7.53 8.72 3.79
CA LEU A 16 7.45 7.36 4.30
C LEU A 16 6.03 6.80 4.18
N MET A 17 5.00 7.57 4.56
CA MET A 17 3.60 7.16 4.41
C MET A 17 3.24 6.78 2.98
N ILE A 18 3.73 7.55 2.00
CA ILE A 18 3.48 7.28 0.58
C ILE A 18 4.09 5.93 0.15
N PHE A 19 5.26 5.53 0.67
CA PHE A 19 5.81 4.17 0.43
C PHE A 19 5.01 3.04 1.09
N PHE A 20 4.25 3.35 2.14
CA PHE A 20 3.31 2.43 2.77
C PHE A 20 1.94 2.39 2.09
N LEU A 21 1.81 2.91 0.87
CA LEU A 21 0.53 2.97 0.14
C LEU A 21 -0.19 1.61 0.05
N PRO A 22 0.46 0.48 -0.30
CA PRO A 22 -0.23 -0.83 -0.33
C PRO A 22 -0.75 -1.25 1.05
N GLN A 23 -0.03 -0.94 2.12
CA GLN A 23 -0.44 -1.20 3.50
C GLN A 23 -1.62 -0.30 3.91
N ILE A 24 -1.60 0.97 3.51
CA ILE A 24 -2.70 1.91 3.71
C ILE A 24 -3.96 1.41 3.00
N LEU A 25 -3.85 0.98 1.73
CA LEU A 25 -4.98 0.43 0.98
C LEU A 25 -5.54 -0.83 1.65
N ASN A 26 -4.68 -1.75 2.09
CA ASN A 26 -5.13 -2.92 2.85
C ASN A 26 -5.86 -2.52 4.15
N PHE A 27 -5.38 -1.51 4.86
CA PHE A 27 -6.02 -0.99 6.07
C PHE A 27 -7.39 -0.37 5.77
N LEU A 28 -7.49 0.47 4.74
CA LEU A 28 -8.75 1.09 4.32
C LEU A 28 -9.81 0.05 3.94
N LEU A 29 -9.41 -1.01 3.24
CA LEU A 29 -10.30 -2.13 2.90
C LEU A 29 -10.75 -2.92 4.14
N SER A 30 -9.88 -3.00 5.15
CA SER A 30 -10.16 -3.68 6.42
C SER A 30 -10.92 -2.81 7.43
N LEU A 31 -11.04 -1.50 7.21
CA LEU A 31 -11.76 -0.57 8.11
C LEU A 31 -13.19 -1.00 8.45
N PRO A 32 -14.07 -1.37 7.50
CA PRO A 32 -15.45 -1.76 7.83
C PRO A 32 -15.52 -3.01 8.72
N GLN A 33 -14.56 -3.94 8.57
CA GLN A 33 -14.45 -5.11 9.44
C GLN A 33 -13.89 -4.70 10.81
N LEU A 34 -12.88 -3.82 10.86
CA LEU A 34 -12.22 -3.40 12.09
C LEU A 34 -13.09 -2.47 12.95
N ALA A 35 -13.91 -1.64 12.32
CA ALA A 35 -14.90 -0.77 12.97
C ALA A 35 -16.14 -1.54 13.46
N GLY A 36 -16.20 -2.86 13.22
CA GLY A 36 -17.30 -3.72 13.69
C GLY A 36 -18.61 -3.58 12.90
N ILE A 37 -18.59 -2.88 11.76
CA ILE A 37 -19.76 -2.73 10.88
C ILE A 37 -20.07 -4.06 10.18
N VAL A 38 -19.02 -4.81 9.81
CA VAL A 38 -19.09 -6.15 9.22
C VAL A 38 -18.50 -7.16 10.21
N PRO A 39 -19.08 -8.38 10.35
CA PRO A 39 -18.52 -9.41 11.21
C PRO A 39 -17.04 -9.65 10.89
N CYS A 40 -16.21 -9.58 11.92
CA CYS A 40 -14.76 -9.61 11.79
C CYS A 40 -14.25 -10.99 12.26
N PRO A 41 -14.00 -11.94 11.35
CA PRO A 41 -13.54 -13.27 11.74
C PRO A 41 -12.14 -13.20 12.35
N ARG A 42 -11.86 -14.08 13.31
CA ARG A 42 -10.56 -14.12 14.00
C ARG A 42 -9.38 -14.39 13.06
N HIS A 43 -9.60 -15.11 11.96
CA HIS A 43 -8.61 -15.39 10.92
C HIS A 43 -9.10 -14.86 9.57
N ARG A 44 -8.48 -13.79 9.07
CA ARG A 44 -8.81 -13.13 7.79
C ARG A 44 -7.95 -13.61 6.61
N LEU A 45 -7.32 -14.76 6.78
CA LEU A 45 -6.48 -15.39 5.76
C LEU A 45 -7.35 -16.16 4.76
N PRO A 46 -6.96 -16.21 3.48
CA PRO A 46 -7.64 -17.03 2.47
C PRO A 46 -7.64 -18.51 2.85
N ARG A 47 -8.68 -19.23 2.42
CA ARG A 47 -8.84 -20.66 2.72
C ARG A 47 -7.94 -21.48 1.82
N PHE A 48 -7.11 -22.34 2.42
CA PHE A 48 -6.32 -23.33 1.70
C PHE A 48 -7.19 -24.55 1.35
N ASP A 49 -7.15 -24.95 0.09
CA ASP A 49 -7.81 -26.16 -0.39
C ASP A 49 -6.76 -27.28 -0.58
N PRO A 50 -6.73 -28.31 0.28
CA PRO A 50 -5.71 -29.35 0.23
C PRO A 50 -5.80 -30.25 -1.00
N GLN A 51 -6.96 -30.30 -1.68
CA GLN A 51 -7.12 -31.12 -2.88
C GLN A 51 -6.43 -30.50 -4.09
N THR A 52 -6.47 -29.17 -4.18
CA THR A 52 -5.94 -28.43 -5.32
C THR A 52 -4.60 -27.77 -5.01
N GLY A 53 -4.27 -27.57 -3.73
CA GLY A 53 -3.07 -26.87 -3.27
C GLY A 53 -3.13 -25.35 -3.52
N LEU A 54 -4.31 -24.81 -3.83
CA LEU A 54 -4.51 -23.39 -4.10
C LEU A 54 -5.24 -22.67 -2.96
N LEU A 55 -5.01 -21.36 -2.86
CA LEU A 55 -5.72 -20.46 -1.96
C LEU A 55 -7.01 -19.97 -2.64
N THR A 56 -8.12 -20.06 -1.92
CA THR A 56 -9.42 -19.54 -2.34
C THR A 56 -9.70 -18.24 -1.60
N GLY A 57 -10.04 -17.19 -2.35
CA GLY A 57 -10.37 -15.88 -1.78
C GLY A 57 -11.71 -15.91 -1.04
N THR A 58 -11.73 -15.36 0.17
CA THR A 58 -12.96 -15.14 0.94
C THR A 58 -13.53 -13.74 0.63
N ASN A 59 -14.73 -13.44 1.14
CA ASN A 59 -15.33 -12.11 1.03
C ASN A 59 -14.78 -11.10 2.06
N ASP A 60 -13.65 -11.40 2.70
CA ASP A 60 -13.04 -10.51 3.67
C ASP A 60 -12.40 -9.28 3.02
N GLY A 61 -12.46 -8.15 3.73
CA GLY A 61 -11.92 -6.86 3.31
C GLY A 61 -10.40 -6.77 3.42
N THR A 62 -9.67 -7.69 2.82
CA THR A 62 -8.20 -7.65 2.77
C THR A 62 -7.71 -7.59 1.32
N LEU A 63 -6.59 -6.91 1.12
CA LEU A 63 -5.99 -6.77 -0.21
C LEU A 63 -5.63 -8.15 -0.79
N VAL A 64 -5.21 -9.09 0.05
CA VAL A 64 -4.94 -10.49 -0.35
C VAL A 64 -6.19 -11.17 -0.92
N ASN A 65 -7.33 -11.08 -0.24
CA ASN A 65 -8.58 -11.67 -0.72
C ASN A 65 -9.11 -10.98 -1.97
N LEU A 66 -8.93 -9.66 -2.11
CA LEU A 66 -9.26 -8.95 -3.34
C LEU A 66 -8.40 -9.41 -4.52
N PHE A 67 -7.09 -9.58 -4.33
CA PHE A 67 -6.21 -10.09 -5.38
C PHE A 67 -6.59 -11.52 -5.80
N LEU A 68 -6.97 -12.39 -4.84
CA LEU A 68 -7.48 -13.73 -5.15
C LEU A 68 -8.85 -13.72 -5.86
N ARG A 69 -9.72 -12.75 -5.56
CA ARG A 69 -11.00 -12.57 -6.26
C ARG A 69 -10.80 -12.05 -7.69
N GLN A 70 -9.86 -11.11 -7.88
CA GLN A 70 -9.58 -10.51 -9.18
C GLN A 70 -8.79 -11.43 -10.11
N PHE A 71 -7.79 -12.14 -9.60
CA PHE A 71 -6.89 -12.99 -10.40
C PHE A 71 -7.19 -14.49 -10.28
N GLY A 72 -8.23 -14.87 -9.53
CA GLY A 72 -8.61 -16.26 -9.29
C GLY A 72 -7.74 -17.00 -8.27
N ARG A 73 -8.00 -18.30 -8.13
CA ARG A 73 -7.30 -19.19 -7.20
C ARG A 73 -5.81 -19.26 -7.56
N LYS A 74 -4.92 -18.97 -6.61
CA LYS A 74 -3.46 -18.98 -6.80
C LYS A 74 -2.77 -19.74 -5.68
N SER A 75 -1.56 -20.24 -5.94
CA SER A 75 -0.69 -20.76 -4.88
C SER A 75 -0.23 -19.63 -3.97
N GLU A 76 0.12 -19.96 -2.73
CA GLU A 76 0.61 -19.00 -1.73
C GLU A 76 1.87 -18.28 -2.21
N LYS A 77 2.81 -19.03 -2.82
CA LYS A 77 4.07 -18.48 -3.35
C LYS A 77 3.80 -17.48 -4.48
N THR A 78 2.93 -17.83 -5.42
CA THR A 78 2.57 -16.94 -6.54
C THR A 78 1.86 -15.68 -6.04
N LEU A 79 0.95 -15.83 -5.08
CA LEU A 79 0.24 -14.71 -4.48
C LEU A 79 1.20 -13.76 -3.76
N CYS A 80 2.14 -14.30 -2.99
CA CYS A 80 3.18 -13.51 -2.31
C CYS A 80 4.03 -12.72 -3.31
N ILE A 81 4.51 -13.37 -4.38
CA ILE A 81 5.30 -12.71 -5.42
C ILE A 81 4.49 -11.60 -6.10
N LEU A 82 3.21 -11.83 -6.41
CA LEU A 82 2.34 -10.83 -7.02
C LEU A 82 2.15 -9.60 -6.12
N LEU A 83 1.98 -9.81 -4.81
CA LEU A 83 1.87 -8.72 -3.83
C LEU A 83 3.18 -7.95 -3.68
N LEU A 84 4.33 -8.64 -3.72
CA LEU A 84 5.65 -8.00 -3.69
C LEU A 84 5.92 -7.19 -4.96
N ILE A 85 5.52 -7.70 -6.13
CA ILE A 85 5.60 -6.95 -7.40
C ILE A 85 4.70 -5.71 -7.32
N PHE A 86 3.47 -5.85 -6.82
CA PHE A 86 2.57 -4.71 -6.61
C PHE A 86 3.19 -3.67 -5.66
N GLN A 87 3.78 -4.11 -4.55
CA GLN A 87 4.51 -3.23 -3.63
C GLN A 87 5.67 -2.51 -4.33
N ALA A 88 6.48 -3.22 -5.11
CA ALA A 88 7.61 -2.64 -5.84
C ALA A 88 7.16 -1.60 -6.88
N ILE A 89 6.08 -1.88 -7.61
CA ILE A 89 5.47 -0.95 -8.56
C ILE A 89 4.96 0.30 -7.84
N CYS A 90 4.22 0.13 -6.73
CA CYS A 90 3.76 1.26 -5.93
C CYS A 90 4.94 2.09 -5.43
N CYS A 91 5.99 1.47 -4.89
CA CYS A 91 7.19 2.17 -4.44
C CYS A 91 7.89 2.92 -5.59
N GLY A 92 8.03 2.29 -6.77
CA GLY A 92 8.60 2.93 -7.96
C GLY A 92 7.79 4.13 -8.43
N PHE A 93 6.47 4.00 -8.46
CA PHE A 93 5.56 5.12 -8.77
C PHE A 93 5.68 6.25 -7.72
N CYS A 94 5.84 5.91 -6.45
CA CYS A 94 6.04 6.89 -5.37
C CYS A 94 7.37 7.65 -5.54
N PHE A 95 8.45 6.97 -5.91
CA PHE A 95 9.72 7.62 -6.24
C PHE A 95 9.59 8.56 -7.44
N LEU A 96 8.90 8.12 -8.50
CA LEU A 96 8.64 8.95 -9.68
C LEU A 96 7.81 10.20 -9.32
N LEU A 97 6.73 10.02 -8.54
CA LEU A 97 5.89 11.12 -8.10
C LEU A 97 6.67 12.12 -7.23
N ARG A 98 7.52 11.62 -6.32
CA ARG A 98 8.40 12.48 -5.51
C ARG A 98 9.37 13.27 -6.38
N TRP A 99 9.96 12.63 -7.39
CA TRP A 99 10.87 13.30 -8.32
C TRP A 99 10.17 14.43 -9.09
N ILE A 100 8.95 14.17 -9.59
CA ILE A 100 8.13 15.18 -10.28
C ILE A 100 7.74 16.32 -9.33
N LEU A 101 7.23 16.00 -8.13
CA LEU A 101 6.81 17.01 -7.15
C LEU A 101 7.97 17.89 -6.69
N THR A 102 9.15 17.31 -6.46
CA THR A 102 10.35 18.08 -6.09
C THR A 102 10.76 19.01 -7.23
N GLY A 103 10.72 18.55 -8.47
CA GLY A 103 10.98 19.37 -9.65
C GLY A 103 9.98 20.54 -9.80
N LEU A 104 8.69 20.31 -9.53
CA LEU A 104 7.65 21.35 -9.60
C LEU A 104 7.74 22.35 -8.45
N VAL A 105 8.09 21.92 -7.23
CA VAL A 105 8.27 22.79 -6.07
C VAL A 105 9.47 23.71 -6.26
N GLN A 106 10.62 23.19 -6.73
CA GLN A 106 11.78 24.04 -7.02
C GLN A 106 11.46 25.13 -8.05
N MET A 107 10.69 24.81 -9.09
CA MET A 107 10.27 25.81 -10.08
C MET A 107 9.31 26.87 -9.49
N THR A 108 8.45 26.47 -8.55
CA THR A 108 7.52 27.38 -7.86
C THR A 108 8.25 28.29 -6.87
N ASP A 109 9.21 27.76 -6.11
CA ASP A 109 10.02 28.54 -5.17
C ASP A 109 10.95 29.52 -5.89
N GLN A 110 11.49 29.13 -7.05
CA GLN A 110 12.31 30.03 -7.88
C GLN A 110 11.47 31.18 -8.44
N CYS A 111 10.24 30.91 -8.89
CA CYS A 111 9.27 31.96 -9.27
C CYS A 111 8.83 32.84 -8.10
N ARG A 112 8.66 32.27 -6.88
CA ARG A 112 8.28 33.04 -5.68
C ARG A 112 9.44 33.91 -5.17
N CYS A 113 10.68 33.43 -5.28
CA CYS A 113 11.89 34.20 -4.94
C CYS A 113 12.09 35.35 -5.94
N GLN A 114 11.90 35.10 -7.24
CA GLN A 114 11.91 36.15 -8.27
C GLN A 114 10.80 37.21 -8.06
N ARG A 115 9.61 36.81 -7.58
CA ARG A 115 8.50 37.73 -7.33
C ARG A 115 8.62 38.51 -6.00
N LYS A 116 9.41 38.04 -5.03
CA LYS A 116 9.71 38.78 -3.78
C LYS A 116 10.86 39.77 -3.92
N SER A 117 11.68 39.63 -4.96
CA SER A 117 12.78 40.55 -5.29
C SER A 117 12.37 41.64 -6.31
N CYS A 118 11.08 41.81 -6.58
CA CYS A 118 10.50 42.82 -7.46
C CYS A 118 9.52 43.69 -6.67
#